data_AF-A0A2V5MIX4-F1
#
_entry.id   AF-A0A2V5MIX4-F1
#
_cell.length_a   1.000
_cell.length_b   1.000
_cell.length_c   1.000
_cell.angle_alpha   90.00
_cell.angle_beta   90.00
_cell.angle_gamma   90.00
#
_symmetry.space_group_name_H-M   'P 1'
#
loop_
_entity.id
_entity.type
_entity.pdbx_description
1 polymer ?
#
loop_
_entity_poly.entity_id
_entity_poly.type
_entity_poly.pdbx_seq_one_letter_code
_entity_poly.pdbx_strand_id
1 'polypeptide(L)' 'MNGFYPTTDQGLQALVAQPAGDPRPTRWYQLFKEMPKDPWGSNYIYRNPGQKNAGGYDLFSAGPDRQADTADDDWGGG' A
#
# COMPACT_ATOMS: atom_id res chain seq x y z
N MET A 1 14.17 -13.92 -9.69
CA MET A 1 14.01 -12.55 -10.22
C MET A 1 12.76 -11.98 -9.59
N ASN A 2 12.97 -11.18 -8.56
CA ASN A 2 11.92 -10.70 -7.64
C ASN A 2 11.07 -9.65 -8.35
N GLY A 3 9.75 -9.85 -8.39
CA GLY A 3 8.84 -8.78 -8.76
C GLY A 3 9.07 -7.62 -7.80
N PHE A 4 9.31 -6.43 -8.34
CA PHE A 4 9.49 -5.24 -7.51
C PHE A 4 8.13 -4.80 -6.96
N TYR A 5 8.05 -4.67 -5.64
CA TYR A 5 6.95 -3.94 -5.02
C TYR A 5 7.14 -2.45 -5.30
N PRO A 6 6.05 -1.71 -5.57
CA PRO A 6 6.15 -0.28 -5.82
C PRO A 6 6.74 0.47 -4.63
N THR A 7 7.36 1.63 -4.84
CA THR A 7 7.87 2.43 -3.71
C THR A 7 6.74 3.17 -2.99
N THR A 8 7.00 3.67 -1.78
CA THR A 8 6.04 4.55 -1.09
C THR A 8 5.68 5.77 -1.93
N ASP A 9 6.64 6.32 -2.70
CA ASP A 9 6.42 7.41 -3.65
C ASP A 9 5.48 7.05 -4.80
N GLN A 10 5.60 5.82 -5.34
CA GLN A 10 4.65 5.32 -6.33
C GLN A 10 3.26 5.08 -5.71
N GLY A 11 3.24 4.77 -4.41
CA GLY A 11 2.06 4.76 -3.57
C GLY A 11 1.05 3.67 -3.92
N LEU A 12 -0.13 3.80 -3.33
CA LEU A 12 -1.25 2.87 -3.49
C LEU A 12 -1.72 2.74 -4.94
N GLN A 13 -1.61 3.82 -5.70
CA GLN A 13 -2.01 3.82 -7.10
C GLN A 13 -1.20 2.81 -7.91
N ALA A 14 0.04 2.54 -7.51
CA ALA A 14 0.86 1.53 -8.16
C ALA A 14 0.40 0.08 -7.93
N LEU A 15 -0.53 -0.16 -7.00
CA LEU A 15 -1.19 -1.46 -6.84
C LEU A 15 -2.40 -1.62 -7.77
N VAL A 16 -2.96 -0.51 -8.25
CA VAL A 16 -4.15 -0.46 -9.11
C VAL A 16 -3.79 -0.27 -10.58
N ALA A 17 -2.82 0.61 -10.84
CA ALA A 17 -2.32 0.97 -12.15
C ALA A 17 -0.80 0.83 -12.19
N GLN A 18 -0.26 0.47 -13.35
CA GLN A 18 1.19 0.36 -13.50
C GLN A 18 1.84 1.74 -13.29
N PRO A 19 2.81 1.87 -12.37
CA PRO A 19 3.49 3.15 -12.18
C PRO A 19 4.29 3.50 -13.43
N ALA A 20 4.09 4.72 -13.94
CA ALA A 20 4.82 5.24 -15.09
C ALA A 20 6.22 5.78 -14.72
N GLY A 21 6.46 6.07 -13.44
CA GLY A 21 7.71 6.61 -12.90
C GLY A 21 8.75 5.54 -12.56
N ASP A 22 10.02 5.93 -12.60
CA ASP A 22 11.13 5.05 -12.25
C ASP A 22 11.27 4.86 -10.72
N PRO A 23 11.64 3.66 -10.24
CA PRO A 23 11.96 2.46 -11.02
C PRO A 23 10.71 1.75 -11.55
N ARG A 24 10.69 1.48 -12.87
CA ARG A 24 9.61 0.69 -13.46
C ARG A 24 9.76 -0.78 -13.09
N PRO A 25 8.76 -1.41 -12.45
CA PRO A 25 8.81 -2.82 -12.11
C PRO A 25 8.88 -3.68 -13.38
N THR A 26 9.91 -4.52 -13.49
CA THR A 26 10.10 -5.43 -14.63
C THR A 26 8.97 -6.46 -14.75
N ARG A 27 8.33 -6.77 -13.62
CA ARG A 27 7.20 -7.70 -13.50
C ARG A 27 6.16 -7.08 -12.57
N TRP A 28 5.21 -6.35 -13.15
CA TRP A 28 4.10 -5.74 -12.43
C TRP A 28 2.85 -6.61 -12.55
N TYR A 29 2.12 -6.72 -11.43
CA TYR A 29 0.83 -7.38 -11.37
C TYR A 29 -0.18 -6.40 -10.79
N GLN A 30 -1.32 -6.28 -11.46
CA GLN A 30 -2.45 -5.56 -10.90
C GLN A 30 -2.96 -6.34 -9.68
N LEU A 31 -2.71 -5.81 -8.48
CA LEU A 31 -3.17 -6.42 -7.24
C LEU A 31 -4.64 -6.06 -6.97
N PHE A 32 -5.03 -4.83 -7.34
CA PHE A 32 -6.38 -4.34 -7.14
C PHE A 32 -6.95 -3.75 -8.44
N LYS A 33 -8.23 -3.99 -8.71
CA LYS A 33 -8.92 -3.35 -9.85
C LYS A 33 -9.18 -1.87 -9.61
N GLU A 34 -9.52 -1.55 -8.38
CA GLU A 34 -9.74 -0.22 -7.85
C GLU A 34 -9.21 -0.18 -6.41
N MET A 35 -8.81 0.99 -5.93
CA MET A 35 -8.35 1.12 -4.55
C MET A 35 -9.54 0.86 -3.62
N PRO A 36 -9.51 -0.22 -2.81
CA PRO A 36 -10.55 -0.40 -1.82
C PRO A 36 -10.48 0.78 -0.83
N LYS A 37 -11.65 1.22 -0.38
CA LYS A 37 -11.73 2.12 0.76
C LYS A 37 -11.87 1.29 2.02
N ASP A 38 -11.32 1.81 3.11
CA ASP A 38 -11.56 1.26 4.43
C ASP A 38 -13.06 1.42 4.83
N PRO A 39 -13.49 0.80 5.95
CA PRO A 39 -14.85 0.98 6.45
C PRO A 39 -15.26 2.43 6.78
N TRP A 40 -14.30 3.34 6.92
CA TRP A 40 -14.49 4.75 7.28
C TRP A 40 -14.45 5.72 6.08
N GLY A 41 -14.29 5.17 4.88
CA GLY A 41 -14.28 5.89 3.60
C GLY A 41 -12.93 6.50 3.21
N SER A 42 -11.85 6.19 3.93
CA SER A 42 -10.48 6.58 3.61
C SER A 42 -9.82 5.54 2.71
N ASN A 43 -8.81 5.97 1.96
CA ASN A 43 -7.96 5.00 1.24
C ASN A 43 -7.03 4.33 2.26
N TYR A 44 -6.68 3.08 2.01
CA TYR A 44 -5.59 2.43 2.74
C TYR A 44 -4.29 3.21 2.58
N ILE A 45 -3.34 3.02 3.46
CA ILE A 45 -2.00 3.61 3.43
C ILE A 45 -1.02 2.52 3.03
N TYR A 46 -0.17 2.84 2.06
CA TYR A 46 0.89 1.97 1.57
C TYR A 46 2.24 2.44 2.08
N ARG A 47 3.05 1.51 2.58
CA ARG A 47 4.40 1.80 3.09
C ARG A 47 5.41 0.76 2.61
N ASN A 48 6.48 1.21 1.97
CA ASN A 48 7.61 0.41 1.53
C ASN A 48 8.94 1.19 1.74
N PRO A 49 9.88 0.68 2.55
CA PRO A 49 9.85 -0.61 3.26
C PRO A 49 8.75 -0.69 4.31
N GLY A 50 8.10 -1.84 4.42
CA GLY A 50 7.10 -2.10 5.45
C GLY A 50 7.71 -2.02 6.85
N GLN A 51 6.98 -1.42 7.78
CA GLN A 51 7.27 -1.41 9.21
C GLN A 51 6.96 -2.77 9.87
N LYS A 52 5.81 -3.39 9.55
CA LYS A 52 5.44 -4.75 9.98
C LYS A 52 6.09 -5.79 9.07
N ASN A 53 6.08 -5.54 7.76
CA ASN A 53 6.72 -6.39 6.76
C ASN A 53 8.05 -5.78 6.27
N ALA A 54 9.11 -5.94 7.08
CA ALA A 54 10.44 -5.42 6.73
C ALA A 54 11.02 -5.96 5.41
N GLY A 55 10.55 -7.12 4.93
CA GLY A 55 10.93 -7.72 3.66
C GLY A 55 10.03 -7.35 2.47
N GLY A 56 9.04 -6.49 2.66
CA GLY A 56 8.04 -6.16 1.65
C GLY A 56 7.39 -4.80 1.91
N TYR A 57 6.08 -4.74 1.72
CA TYR A 57 5.28 -3.55 1.94
C TYR A 57 4.20 -3.80 2.99
N ASP A 58 3.75 -2.73 3.62
CA ASP A 58 2.55 -2.73 4.45
C ASP A 58 1.41 -2.01 3.76
N LEU A 59 0.21 -2.53 3.98
CA LEU A 59 -1.05 -1.92 3.58
C LEU A 59 -1.96 -1.92 4.81
N PHE A 60 -2.27 -0.73 5.33
CA PHE A 60 -3.05 -0.58 6.56
C PHE A 60 -4.07 0.54 6.43
N SER A 61 -5.13 0.51 7.23
CA SER A 61 -6.12 1.58 7.29
C SER A 61 -5.76 2.56 8.39
N ALA A 62 -6.02 3.85 8.16
CA ALA A 62 -5.89 4.92 9.16
C ALA A 62 -7.02 4.93 10.20
N GLY A 63 -7.89 3.92 10.20
CA GLY A 63 -8.96 3.80 11.17
C GLY A 63 -10.04 4.90 11.09
N PRO A 64 -10.90 4.97 12.12
CA PRO A 64 -11.93 5.98 12.23
C PRO A 64 -11.41 7.42 12.28
N ASP A 65 -10.21 7.64 12.83
CA ASP A 65 -9.67 8.98 13.02
C ASP A 65 -9.04 9.56 11.74
N ARG A 66 -8.85 8.71 10.71
CA ARG A 66 -8.25 9.02 9.41
C ARG A 66 -6.81 9.54 9.51
N GLN A 67 -6.11 9.18 10.56
CA GLN A 67 -4.79 9.67 10.90
C GLN A 67 -3.84 8.47 11.01
N ALA A 68 -2.83 8.45 10.15
CA ALA A 68 -1.82 7.39 10.16
C ALA A 68 -0.91 7.47 11.39
N ASP A 69 -0.30 6.34 11.74
CA ASP A 69 0.61 6.15 12.86
C ASP A 69 -0.05 6.39 14.23
N THR A 70 -1.35 6.08 14.34
CA THR A 70 -2.14 6.15 15.58
C THR A 70 -2.46 4.74 16.12
N ALA A 71 -3.10 4.69 17.28
CA ALA A 71 -3.44 3.42 17.93
C ALA A 71 -4.63 2.70 17.27
N ASP A 72 -5.44 3.41 16.48
CA ASP A 72 -6.59 2.85 15.75
C ASP A 72 -6.28 2.41 14.32
N ASP A 73 -5.03 2.57 13.88
CA ASP A 73 -4.56 2.02 12.61
C ASP A 73 -4.81 0.50 12.54
N ASP A 74 -5.53 0.08 11.52
CA ASP A 74 -5.79 -1.34 11.25
C ASP A 74 -4.80 -1.88 10.22
N TRP A 75 -3.81 -2.62 10.70
CA TRP A 75 -2.76 -3.24 9.89
C TRP A 75 -3.19 -4.53 9.18
N GLY A 76 -4.47 -4.92 9.25
CA GLY A 76 -5.00 -6.09 8.55
C GLY A 76 -4.47 -7.42 9.05
N GLY A 77 -3.92 -7.45 10.26
CA GLY A 77 -3.27 -8.62 10.86
C GLY A 77 -4.18 -9.35 11.84
N GLY A 78 -4.60 -10.56 11.45
CA GLY A 78 -4.84 -11.69 12.36
C GLY A 78 -3.67 -12.66 12.27
#